data_AF-A0A8J5KYM4-F1
#
_entry.id   AF-A0A8J5KYM4-F1
#
_cell.length_a   1.000
_cell.length_b   1.000
_cell.length_c   1.000
_cell.angle_alpha   90.00
_cell.angle_beta   90.00
_cell.angle_gamma   90.00
#
_symmetry.space_group_name_H-M   'P 1'
#
loop_
_entity.id
_entity.type
_entity.pdbx_description
1 polymer ?
#
loop_
_entity_poly.entity_id
_entity_poly.type
_entity_poly.pdbx_seq_one_letter_code
_entity_poly.pdbx_strand_id
1 'polypeptide(L)'
;MECLQHIFSEGCAAGKCPNSATCRGLQQLLHHLALCDRKKKPHFCRRCKRLWQLLRLHASICLQPEPCHVPLCSQFKQNMEQQRKGTEEEDEKWRLLAKKVASARVISCLVKRKRQEGFQEQEEPWLKHKALE
;
A
#
# COMPACT_ATOMS: atom_id res chain seq x y z
N MET A 1 -1.24 -0.55 1.50
CA MET A 1 -1.00 0.17 0.23
C MET A 1 -2.31 0.55 -0.45
N GLU A 2 -3.29 -0.35 -0.45
CA GLU A 2 -4.68 -0.09 -0.86
C GLU A 2 -5.22 1.29 -0.43
N CYS A 3 -5.06 1.68 0.85
CA CYS A 3 -5.54 2.98 1.34
C CYS A 3 -4.91 4.20 0.63
N LEU A 4 -3.64 4.12 0.21
CA LEU A 4 -3.02 5.20 -0.57
C LEU A 4 -3.66 5.27 -1.96
N GLN A 5 -3.83 4.13 -2.63
CA GLN A 5 -4.49 4.09 -3.94
C GLN A 5 -5.94 4.56 -3.85
N HIS A 6 -6.71 4.10 -2.86
CA HIS A 6 -8.06 4.56 -2.60
C HIS A 6 -8.13 6.09 -2.43
N ILE A 7 -7.27 6.67 -1.58
CA ILE A 7 -7.24 8.13 -1.37
C ILE A 7 -6.97 8.90 -2.67
N PHE A 8 -6.06 8.41 -3.51
CA PHE A 8 -5.60 9.13 -4.70
C PHE A 8 -6.34 8.79 -6.01
N SER A 9 -7.05 7.66 -6.08
CA SER A 9 -7.80 7.26 -7.27
C SER A 9 -9.30 7.45 -7.11
N GLU A 10 -9.88 7.02 -5.99
CA GLU A 10 -11.33 7.03 -5.77
C GLU A 10 -11.77 8.25 -4.94
N GLY A 11 -10.84 8.80 -4.15
CA GLY A 11 -11.13 9.79 -3.13
C GLY A 11 -11.67 9.13 -1.86
N CYS A 12 -11.17 9.58 -0.71
CA CYS A 12 -11.63 9.07 0.59
C CYS A 12 -12.67 10.03 1.19
N ALA A 13 -13.96 9.81 0.89
CA ALA A 13 -15.09 10.49 1.51
C ALA A 13 -15.71 9.66 2.65
N ALA A 14 -16.31 10.32 3.64
CA ALA A 14 -17.00 9.66 4.74
C ALA A 14 -18.13 8.77 4.19
N GLY A 15 -18.20 7.51 4.63
CA GLY A 15 -19.25 6.55 4.27
C GLY A 15 -18.90 5.56 3.14
N LYS A 16 -17.88 5.82 2.31
CA LYS A 16 -17.43 4.89 1.24
C LYS A 16 -16.02 4.34 1.46
N CYS A 17 -15.40 4.68 2.59
CA CYS A 17 -14.03 4.28 2.86
C CYS A 17 -13.95 2.86 3.44
N PRO A 18 -13.26 1.91 2.79
CA PRO A 18 -13.14 0.54 3.26
C PRO A 18 -12.30 0.42 4.54
N ASN A 19 -11.50 1.44 4.88
CA ASN A 19 -10.68 1.47 6.09
C ASN A 19 -10.51 2.91 6.58
N SER A 20 -11.55 3.43 7.23
CA SER A 20 -11.66 4.84 7.66
C SER A 20 -10.56 5.25 8.63
N ALA A 21 -10.20 4.39 9.58
CA ALA A 21 -9.13 4.68 10.56
C ALA A 21 -7.77 4.87 9.88
N THR A 22 -7.39 3.95 8.99
CA THR A 22 -6.11 4.03 8.28
C THR A 22 -6.10 5.20 7.30
N CYS A 23 -7.19 5.41 6.55
CA CYS A 23 -7.27 6.50 5.59
C CYS A 23 -7.22 7.87 6.29
N ARG A 24 -7.89 8.03 7.43
CA ARG A 24 -7.80 9.25 8.25
C ARG A 24 -6.37 9.53 8.70
N GLY A 25 -5.66 8.52 9.19
CA GLY A 25 -4.26 8.66 9.59
C GLY A 25 -3.35 9.07 8.41
N LEU A 26 -3.57 8.49 7.22
CA LEU A 26 -2.84 8.86 6.01
C LEU A 26 -3.18 10.29 5.56
N GLN A 27 -4.44 10.68 5.56
CA GLN A 27 -4.87 12.06 5.24
C GLN A 27 -4.22 13.09 6.17
N GLN A 28 -4.08 12.79 7.46
CA GLN A 28 -3.36 13.65 8.40
C GLN A 28 -1.87 13.79 8.06
N LEU A 29 -1.21 12.70 7.66
CA LEU A 29 0.19 12.75 7.21
C LEU A 29 0.34 13.58 5.93
N LEU A 30 -0.59 13.43 4.97
CA LEU A 30 -0.62 14.18 3.72
C LEU A 30 -0.83 15.68 3.98
N HIS A 31 -1.82 16.02 4.80
CA HIS A 31 -2.07 17.40 5.21
C HIS A 31 -0.86 18.02 5.92
N HIS A 32 -0.23 17.26 6.83
CA HIS A 32 1.00 17.70 7.46
C HIS A 32 2.12 17.96 6.45
N LEU A 33 2.25 17.12 5.42
CA LEU A 33 3.30 17.27 4.40
C LEU A 33 3.14 18.55 3.58
N ALA A 34 1.89 18.96 3.33
CA ALA A 34 1.55 20.19 2.62
C ALA A 34 1.85 21.45 3.45
N LEU A 35 1.61 21.39 4.76
CA LEU A 35 1.78 22.54 5.66
C LEU A 35 3.16 22.60 6.34
N CYS A 36 3.90 21.48 6.40
CA CYS A 36 5.16 21.46 7.10
C CYS A 36 6.23 22.19 6.30
N ASP A 37 6.66 23.34 6.84
CA ASP A 37 7.79 24.09 6.30
C ASP A 37 9.09 23.30 6.48
N ARG A 38 9.59 22.76 5.35
CA ARG A 38 10.82 21.98 5.30
C ARG A 38 12.06 22.86 5.21
N LYS A 39 11.94 24.12 4.77
CA LYS A 39 13.06 25.05 4.62
C LYS A 39 13.54 25.57 5.98
N LYS A 40 12.63 25.65 6.95
CA LYS A 40 12.93 26.06 8.34
C LYS A 40 13.55 24.96 9.20
N LYS A 41 13.79 23.75 8.67
CA LYS A 41 14.36 22.64 9.44
C LYS A 41 15.61 22.10 8.74
N PRO A 42 16.72 21.90 9.47
CA PRO A 42 17.95 21.32 8.88
C PRO A 42 17.72 19.88 8.41
N HIS A 43 16.69 19.20 8.93
CA HIS A 43 16.34 17.83 8.58
C HIS A 43 14.84 17.64 8.38
N PHE A 44 14.50 16.57 7.67
CA PHE A 44 13.13 16.14 7.47
C PHE A 44 12.43 15.86 8.81
N CYS A 45 11.27 16.47 9.01
CA CYS A 45 10.47 16.23 10.20
C CYS A 45 10.03 14.75 10.29
N ARG A 46 9.83 14.21 11.51
CA ARG A 46 9.48 12.77 11.68
C ARG A 46 8.24 12.34 10.91
N ARG A 47 7.17 13.15 10.91
CA ARG A 47 5.91 12.88 10.17
C ARG A 47 6.12 12.89 8.67
N CYS A 48 6.86 13.89 8.18
CA CYS A 48 7.28 14.03 6.80
C CYS A 48 8.10 12.81 6.35
N LYS A 49 9.06 12.38 7.18
CA LYS A 49 9.95 11.23 6.91
C LYS A 49 9.15 9.93 6.83
N ARG A 50 8.20 9.73 7.74
CA ARG A 50 7.29 8.56 7.75
C ARG A 50 6.47 8.49 6.46
N LEU A 51 5.89 9.61 6.02
CA LEU A 51 5.12 9.64 4.78
C LEU A 51 6.00 9.39 3.55
N TRP A 52 7.19 9.99 3.50
CA TRP A 52 8.15 9.73 2.43
C TRP A 52 8.57 8.26 2.35
N GLN A 53 8.80 7.61 3.49
CA GLN A 53 9.07 6.17 3.54
C GLN A 53 7.88 5.35 3.01
N LEU A 54 6.64 5.74 3.33
CA LEU A 54 5.44 5.08 2.82
C LEU A 54 5.30 5.22 1.29
N LEU A 55 5.56 6.40 0.74
CA LEU A 55 5.51 6.64 -0.71
C LEU A 55 6.65 5.91 -1.45
N ARG A 56 7.86 5.88 -0.88
CA ARG A 56 8.96 5.06 -1.42
C ARG A 56 8.61 3.58 -1.42
N LEU A 57 8.04 3.08 -0.33
CA LEU A 57 7.57 1.70 -0.23
C LEU A 57 6.46 1.42 -1.26
N HIS A 58 5.60 2.40 -1.56
CA HIS A 58 4.60 2.25 -2.60
C HIS A 58 5.26 2.00 -3.95
N ALA A 59 6.14 2.90 -4.36
CA ALA A 59 6.80 2.83 -5.65
C ALA A 59 7.53 1.50 -5.87
N SER A 60 8.18 0.95 -4.84
CA SER A 60 8.97 -0.29 -4.96
C SER A 60 8.13 -1.56 -5.18
N ILE A 61 6.84 -1.54 -4.85
CA ILE A 61 5.91 -2.68 -5.00
C ILE A 61 4.71 -2.34 -5.89
N CYS A 62 4.70 -1.16 -6.50
CA CYS A 62 3.61 -0.70 -7.36
C CYS A 62 3.85 -1.20 -8.79
N LEU A 63 3.02 -2.15 -9.20
CA LEU A 63 3.04 -2.75 -10.54
C LEU A 63 2.08 -2.08 -11.52
N GLN A 64 1.35 -1.04 -11.09
CA GLN A 64 0.41 -0.34 -11.97
C GLN A 64 1.18 0.32 -13.14
N PRO A 65 0.68 0.20 -14.38
CA PRO A 65 1.23 0.93 -15.52
C PRO A 65 1.10 2.44 -15.28
N GLU A 66 2.10 3.19 -15.73
CA GLU A 66 2.12 4.64 -15.52
C GLU A 66 1.02 5.34 -16.36
N PRO A 67 0.33 6.36 -15.82
CA PRO A 67 0.63 7.01 -14.54
C PRO A 67 -0.05 6.34 -13.33
N CYS A 68 0.73 6.07 -12.29
CA CYS A 68 0.18 5.74 -10.99
C CYS A 68 -0.34 7.02 -10.30
N HIS A 69 -1.59 7.01 -9.82
CA HIS A 69 -2.20 8.19 -9.18
C HIS A 69 -1.59 8.56 -7.81
N VAL A 70 -0.83 7.65 -7.18
CA VAL A 70 -0.16 7.94 -5.91
C VAL A 70 1.01 8.91 -6.14
N PRO A 71 1.08 10.05 -5.43
CA PRO A 71 2.08 11.06 -5.68
C PRO A 71 3.49 10.54 -5.43
N LEU A 72 4.45 11.06 -6.20
CA LEU A 72 5.86 10.68 -6.19
C LEU A 72 6.15 9.23 -6.60
N CYS A 73 5.15 8.41 -6.91
CA CYS A 73 5.34 7.02 -7.31
C CYS A 73 6.29 6.92 -8.51
N SER A 74 6.01 7.65 -9.60
CA SER A 74 6.81 7.65 -10.82
C SER A 74 8.22 8.19 -10.58
N GLN A 75 8.36 9.28 -9.81
CA GLN A 75 9.67 9.86 -9.46
C GLN A 75 10.53 8.86 -8.67
N PHE A 76 9.93 8.16 -7.70
CA PHE A 76 10.65 7.14 -6.95
C PHE A 76 11.03 5.93 -7.81
N LYS A 77 10.15 5.47 -8.71
CA LYS A 77 10.47 4.41 -9.66
C LYS A 77 11.66 4.79 -10.55
N GLN A 78 11.66 6.01 -11.10
CA GLN A 78 12.76 6.52 -11.91
C GLN A 78 14.06 6.65 -11.11
N ASN A 79 14.02 7.20 -9.90
CA ASN A 79 15.20 7.35 -9.05
C ASN A 79 15.80 5.99 -8.65
N MET A 80 14.96 4.98 -8.40
CA MET A 80 15.41 3.60 -8.15
C MET A 80 16.01 2.95 -9.39
N GLU A 81 15.52 3.26 -10.60
CA GLU A 81 16.12 2.77 -11.84
C GLU A 81 17.47 3.45 -12.14
N GLN A 82 17.61 4.74 -11.79
CA GLN A 82 18.85 5.49 -11.96
C GLN A 82 19.93 5.07 -10.96
N GLN A 83 19.59 4.80 -9.69
CA GLN A 83 20.56 4.34 -8.68
C GLN A 83 21.20 3.00 -9.03
N ARG A 84 20.50 2.13 -9.79
CA ARG A 84 21.05 0.86 -10.28
C ARG A 84 22.31 1.01 -11.12
N LYS A 85 22.59 2.20 -11.63
CA LYS A 85 23.79 2.50 -12.44
C LYS A 85 24.99 2.98 -11.61
N GLY A 86 24.87 3.19 -10.29
CA GLY A 86 25.88 3.91 -9.50
C GLY A 86 26.45 3.22 -8.25
N THR A 87 25.72 2.33 -7.56
CA THR A 87 26.20 1.67 -6.32
C THR A 87 25.56 0.30 -6.14
N GLU A 88 26.35 -0.77 -6.21
CA GLU A 88 25.83 -2.15 -6.35
C GLU A 88 25.26 -2.76 -5.05
N GLU A 89 25.89 -2.57 -3.89
CA GLU A 89 25.50 -3.31 -2.66
C GLU A 89 24.24 -2.79 -1.95
N GLU A 90 24.10 -1.48 -1.72
CA GLU A 90 22.92 -0.94 -1.01
C GLU A 90 21.63 -1.09 -1.83
N ASP A 91 21.75 -0.98 -3.14
CA ASP A 91 20.64 -1.19 -4.08
C ASP A 91 20.23 -2.66 -4.14
N GLU A 92 21.18 -3.60 -4.07
CA GLU A 92 20.89 -5.03 -4.02
C GLU A 92 20.06 -5.38 -2.78
N LYS A 93 20.46 -4.87 -1.60
CA LYS A 93 19.73 -5.06 -0.35
C LYS A 93 18.32 -4.47 -0.40
N TRP A 94 18.16 -3.26 -0.94
CA TRP A 94 16.85 -2.64 -1.13
C TRP A 94 15.98 -3.42 -2.13
N ARG A 95 16.56 -3.93 -3.21
CA ARG A 95 15.88 -4.74 -4.23
C ARG A 95 15.38 -6.05 -3.64
N LEU A 96 16.21 -6.75 -2.88
CA LEU A 96 15.84 -7.99 -2.18
C LEU A 96 14.71 -7.73 -1.17
N LEU A 97 14.78 -6.63 -0.42
CA LEU A 97 13.72 -6.24 0.51
C LEU A 97 12.40 -5.96 -0.24
N ALA A 98 12.44 -5.19 -1.33
CA ALA A 98 11.26 -4.89 -2.14
C ALA A 98 10.62 -6.17 -2.71
N LYS A 99 11.43 -7.10 -3.24
CA LYS A 99 10.98 -8.41 -3.71
C LYS A 99 10.29 -9.21 -2.59
N LYS A 100 10.92 -9.32 -1.41
CA LYS A 100 10.36 -10.02 -0.25
C LYS A 100 9.02 -9.42 0.20
N VAL A 101 8.93 -8.09 0.25
CA VAL A 101 7.67 -7.40 0.60
C VAL A 101 6.59 -7.64 -0.46
N ALA A 102 6.94 -7.62 -1.74
CA ALA A 102 6.00 -7.93 -2.82
C ALA A 102 5.47 -9.37 -2.70
N SER A 103 6.35 -10.36 -2.50
CA SER A 103 5.94 -11.75 -2.28
C SER A 103 5.03 -11.91 -1.05
N ALA A 104 5.40 -11.29 0.08
CA ALA A 104 4.58 -11.33 1.30
C ALA A 104 3.19 -10.71 1.09
N ARG A 105 3.08 -9.64 0.28
CA ARG A 105 1.78 -9.07 -0.09
C ARG A 105 0.92 -10.04 -0.87
N VAL A 106 1.48 -10.71 -1.88
CA VAL A 106 0.75 -11.71 -2.68
C VAL A 106 0.23 -12.84 -1.78
N ILE A 107 1.10 -13.39 -0.93
CA ILE A 107 0.73 -14.45 0.02
C ILE A 107 -0.38 -13.96 0.96
N SER A 108 -0.26 -12.75 1.51
CA SER A 108 -1.29 -12.16 2.38
C SER A 108 -2.65 -12.03 1.67
N CYS A 109 -2.66 -11.61 0.41
CA CYS A 109 -3.89 -11.53 -0.40
C CYS A 109 -4.50 -12.91 -0.68
N LEU A 110 -3.67 -13.93 -0.96
CA LEU A 110 -4.14 -15.31 -1.17
C LEU A 110 -4.75 -15.90 0.11
N VAL A 111 -4.09 -15.71 1.25
CA VAL A 111 -4.60 -16.17 2.56
C VAL A 111 -5.91 -15.46 2.93
N LYS A 112 -6.03 -14.15 2.64
CA LYS A 112 -7.28 -13.40 2.85
C LYS A 112 -8.43 -13.96 2.01
N ARG A 113 -8.20 -14.25 0.73
CA ARG A 113 -9.22 -14.85 -0.16
C ARG A 113 -9.66 -16.24 0.31
N LYS A 114 -8.71 -17.11 0.66
CA LYS A 114 -9.03 -18.45 1.19
C LYS A 114 -9.90 -18.41 2.46
N ARG A 115 -9.73 -17.41 3.32
CA ARG A 115 -10.58 -17.21 4.52
C ARG A 115 -11.98 -16.70 4.18
N GLN A 116 -12.14 -15.94 3.10
CA GLN A 116 -13.45 -15.47 2.64
C GLN A 116 -14.21 -16.58 1.90
N GLU A 117 -13.53 -17.38 1.09
CA GLU A 117 -14.10 -18.54 0.39
C GLU A 117 -14.51 -19.65 1.37
N GLY A 118 -13.72 -19.91 2.42
CA GLY A 118 -14.07 -20.86 3.48
C GLY A 118 -15.23 -20.44 4.39
N PHE A 119 -15.69 -19.19 4.33
CA PHE A 119 -16.91 -18.75 5.03
C PHE A 119 -18.17 -19.05 4.21
N GLN A 120 -18.06 -19.14 2.88
CA GLN A 120 -19.17 -19.46 1.98
C GLN A 120 -19.47 -20.96 1.87
N GLU A 121 -18.55 -21.84 2.29
CA GLU A 121 -18.72 -23.30 2.21
C GLU A 121 -19.32 -23.92 3.50
N GLN A 122 -19.52 -23.12 4.57
CA GLN A 122 -20.10 -23.60 5.84
C GLN A 122 -21.57 -23.24 6.08
N GLU A 123 -22.19 -22.41 5.24
CA GLU A 123 -23.65 -22.20 5.26
C GLU A 123 -24.33 -23.09 4.20
N GLU A 124 -24.67 -24.32 4.61
CA GLU A 124 -25.56 -25.34 4.01
C GLU A 124 -24.90 -26.65 3.54
N PRO A 125 -25.00 -27.70 4.39
CA PRO A 125 -25.73 -28.89 3.95
C PRO A 125 -26.60 -29.54 5.05
N TRP A 126 -27.34 -28.77 5.85
CA TRP A 126 -28.29 -29.34 6.84
C TRP A 126 -29.71 -29.51 6.26
N LEU A 127 -30.05 -28.86 5.15
CA LEU A 127 -31.40 -28.94 4.56
C LEU A 127 -31.67 -30.13 3.63
N LYS A 128 -30.73 -31.04 3.40
CA LYS A 128 -30.96 -32.22 2.53
C LYS A 128 -31.36 -33.51 3.24
N HIS A 129 -31.37 -33.54 4.58
CA HIS A 129 -31.73 -34.75 5.34
C HIS A 129 -33.19 -34.79 5.83
N LYS A 130 -34.05 -33.86 5.40
CA LYS A 130 -35.48 -33.84 5.79
C LYS A 130 -36.44 -34.10 4.61
N ALA A 131 -35.94 -34.71 3.54
CA ALA A 131 -36.70 -35.00 2.34
C ALA A 131 -36.38 -36.39 1.76
N LEU A 132 -36.23 -37.40 2.62
CA LEU A 132 -36.56 -38.78 2.27
C LEU A 132 -36.72 -39.59 3.57
N GLU A 133 -37.99 -39.94 3.85
CA GLU A 133 -38.49 -41.02 4.71
C GLU A 133 -38.24 -40.97 6.23
#